data_AF-A0A7S2F4W2-F1
#
_entry.id   AF-A0A7S2F4W2-F1
#
_cell.length_a   1.000
_cell.length_b   1.000
_cell.length_c   1.000
_cell.angle_alpha   90.00
_cell.angle_beta   90.00
_cell.angle_gamma   90.00
#
_symmetry.space_group_name_H-M   'P 1'
#
loop_
_entity.id
_entity.type
_entity.pdbx_description
1 polymer ?
#
loop_
_entity_poly.entity_id
_entity_poly.type
_entity_poly.pdbx_seq_one_letter_code
_entity_poly.pdbx_strand_id
1 'polypeptide(L)'
;QMKAGRAMASQMLKGSFTNTELTQKYLRVKEQERLDKRIDSVLELKENSDLALNRLRKANIRAARRRATIADKRVREHKEILAQGDNPYRVFREQEVTAKRDALIKKQKKAISDKEDEVVQQALKDDKEQQKFEAIERTQKAYEKKYQNELGRHCVEERNRKYLVKNTHQGVELIDTTGHNSFQPSQVT
;
A
#
# COMPACT_ATOMS: atom_id res chain seq x y z
N GLN A 1 42.48 -50.04 44.44
CA GLN A 1 41.53 -49.05 43.88
C GLN A 1 42.20 -47.94 43.05
N MET A 2 43.44 -47.51 43.34
CA MET A 2 44.13 -46.42 42.60
C MET A 2 44.46 -46.68 41.11
N LYS A 3 44.65 -47.94 40.67
CA LYS A 3 44.98 -48.28 39.27
C LYS A 3 43.79 -48.12 38.31
N ALA A 4 42.56 -48.41 38.76
CA ALA A 4 41.35 -48.26 37.95
C ALA A 4 41.03 -46.78 37.67
N GLY A 5 41.21 -45.89 38.66
CA GLY A 5 41.03 -44.45 38.48
C GLY A 5 42.02 -43.82 37.49
N ARG A 6 43.28 -44.29 37.46
CA ARG A 6 44.29 -43.80 36.49
C ARG A 6 43.99 -44.24 35.04
N ALA A 7 43.48 -45.46 34.85
CA ALA A 7 43.08 -45.95 33.53
C ALA A 7 41.87 -45.16 32.97
N MET A 8 40.86 -44.91 33.82
CA MET A 8 39.70 -44.10 33.47
C MET A 8 40.10 -42.65 33.15
N ALA A 9 40.97 -42.03 33.95
CA ALA A 9 41.49 -40.69 33.69
C ALA A 9 42.28 -40.60 32.36
N SER A 10 43.10 -41.61 32.03
CA SER A 10 43.83 -41.68 30.76
C SER A 10 42.88 -41.83 29.56
N GLN A 11 41.83 -42.63 29.69
CA GLN A 11 40.81 -42.80 28.67
C GLN A 11 39.99 -41.52 28.44
N MET A 12 39.66 -40.80 29.53
CA MET A 12 39.00 -39.49 29.45
C MET A 12 39.91 -38.43 28.81
N LEU A 13 41.21 -38.43 29.14
CA LEU A 13 42.20 -37.55 28.49
C LEU A 13 42.32 -37.85 26.99
N LYS A 14 42.46 -39.12 26.60
CA LYS A 14 42.51 -39.53 25.18
C LYS A 14 41.22 -39.13 24.45
N GLY A 15 40.06 -39.35 25.05
CA GLY A 15 38.77 -38.90 24.49
C GLY A 15 38.68 -37.38 24.33
N SER A 16 39.23 -36.63 25.30
CA SER A 16 39.33 -35.17 25.22
C SER A 16 40.24 -34.72 24.08
N PHE A 17 41.42 -35.35 23.92
CA PHE A 17 42.34 -35.07 22.82
C PHE A 17 41.73 -35.38 21.45
N THR A 18 41.06 -36.53 21.29
CA THR A 18 40.37 -36.86 20.03
C THR A 18 39.24 -35.88 19.73
N ASN A 19 38.48 -35.45 20.74
CA ASN A 19 37.42 -34.47 20.55
C ASN A 19 37.97 -33.08 20.20
N THR A 20 39.12 -32.69 20.78
CA THR A 20 39.81 -31.45 20.43
C THR A 20 40.38 -31.48 19.02
N GLU A 21 40.93 -32.61 18.57
CA GLU A 21 41.39 -32.76 17.18
C GLU A 21 40.22 -32.71 16.18
N LEU A 22 39.11 -33.37 16.49
CA LEU A 22 37.91 -33.36 15.65
C LEU A 22 37.30 -31.95 15.56
N THR A 23 37.22 -31.24 16.68
CA THR A 23 36.74 -29.85 16.69
C THR A 23 37.67 -28.92 15.93
N GLN A 24 39.01 -29.07 16.07
CA GLN A 24 39.96 -28.31 15.27
C GLN A 24 39.83 -28.58 13.76
N LYS A 25 39.66 -29.85 13.35
CA LYS A 25 39.41 -30.20 11.95
C LYS A 25 38.11 -29.58 11.43
N TYR A 26 37.04 -29.64 12.22
CA TYR A 26 35.76 -29.01 11.87
C TYR A 26 35.88 -27.49 11.71
N LEU A 27 36.58 -26.83 12.63
CA LEU A 27 36.82 -25.38 12.55
C LEU A 27 37.62 -24.99 11.31
N ARG A 28 38.64 -25.78 10.92
CA ARG A 28 39.40 -25.52 9.68
C ARG A 28 38.53 -25.64 8.42
N VAL A 29 37.68 -26.65 8.35
CA VAL A 29 36.75 -26.82 7.22
C VAL A 29 35.76 -25.64 7.17
N LYS A 30 35.22 -25.21 8.31
CA LYS A 30 34.33 -24.05 8.39
C LYS A 30 35.03 -22.74 8.00
N GLU A 31 36.30 -22.61 8.35
CA GLU A 31 37.11 -21.46 7.95
C GLU A 31 37.38 -21.45 6.44
N GLN A 32 37.68 -22.61 5.85
CA GLN A 32 37.81 -22.75 4.39
C GLN A 32 36.50 -22.40 3.67
N GLU A 33 35.36 -22.96 4.10
CA GLU A 33 34.04 -22.62 3.54
C GLU A 33 33.75 -21.11 3.61
N ARG A 34 34.17 -20.43 4.68
CA ARG A 34 34.01 -18.98 4.83
C ARG A 34 34.91 -18.22 3.85
N LEU A 35 36.15 -18.68 3.66
CA LEU A 35 37.09 -18.07 2.72
C LEU A 35 36.60 -18.23 1.28
N ASP A 36 36.09 -19.42 0.92
CA ASP A 36 35.56 -19.69 -0.42
C ASP A 36 34.38 -18.79 -0.75
N LYS A 37 33.39 -18.69 0.17
CA LYS A 37 32.25 -17.76 0.01
C LYS A 37 32.70 -16.30 -0.16
N ARG A 38 33.77 -15.91 0.54
CA ARG A 38 34.32 -14.56 0.43
C ARG A 38 35.00 -14.35 -0.92
N ILE A 39 35.72 -15.35 -1.43
CA ILE A 39 36.33 -15.29 -2.77
C ILE A 39 35.25 -15.16 -3.83
N ASP A 40 34.18 -15.96 -3.76
CA ASP A 40 33.05 -15.89 -4.69
C ASP A 40 32.41 -14.49 -4.66
N SER A 41 32.14 -13.97 -3.46
CA SER A 41 31.57 -12.62 -3.30
C SER A 41 32.47 -11.52 -3.90
N VAL A 42 33.80 -11.66 -3.78
CA VAL A 42 34.76 -10.69 -4.34
C VAL A 42 34.81 -10.80 -5.87
N LEU A 43 34.73 -12.02 -6.42
CA LEU A 43 34.67 -12.23 -7.87
C LEU A 43 33.38 -11.66 -8.46
N GLU A 44 32.24 -11.91 -7.83
CA GLU A 44 30.96 -11.32 -8.22
C GLU A 44 31.00 -9.79 -8.16
N LEU A 45 31.57 -9.22 -7.09
CA LEU A 45 31.73 -7.78 -6.97
C LEU A 45 32.60 -7.21 -8.09
N LYS A 46 33.70 -7.89 -8.44
CA LYS A 46 34.57 -7.49 -9.55
C LYS A 46 33.82 -7.50 -10.87
N GLU A 47 33.12 -8.58 -11.18
CA GLU A 47 32.34 -8.70 -12.42
C GLU A 47 31.27 -7.59 -12.51
N ASN A 48 30.52 -7.37 -11.43
CA ASN A 48 29.52 -6.32 -11.35
C ASN A 48 30.15 -4.92 -11.53
N SER A 49 31.32 -4.69 -10.95
CA SER A 49 32.07 -3.43 -11.09
C SER A 49 32.55 -3.22 -12.53
N ASP A 50 33.08 -4.25 -13.18
CA ASP A 50 33.52 -4.19 -14.57
C ASP A 50 32.34 -3.96 -15.53
N LEU A 51 31.20 -4.61 -15.28
CA LEU A 51 29.96 -4.37 -16.03
C LEU A 51 29.47 -2.93 -15.87
N ALA A 52 29.46 -2.39 -14.64
CA ALA A 52 29.07 -1.01 -14.37
C ALA A 52 30.02 -0.01 -15.07
N LEU A 53 31.33 -0.25 -14.97
CA LEU A 53 32.35 0.58 -15.61
C LEU A 53 32.24 0.55 -17.14
N ASN A 54 31.98 -0.62 -17.73
CA ASN A 54 31.75 -0.75 -19.16
C ASN A 54 30.47 -0.05 -19.62
N ARG A 55 29.39 -0.11 -18.82
CA ARG A 55 28.15 0.65 -19.08
C ARG A 55 28.41 2.16 -19.07
N LEU A 56 29.15 2.65 -18.08
CA LEU A 56 29.52 4.07 -17.98
C LEU A 56 30.40 4.51 -19.15
N ARG A 57 31.43 3.73 -19.52
CA ARG A 57 32.28 4.00 -20.69
C ARG A 57 31.45 4.09 -21.96
N LYS A 58 30.55 3.12 -22.20
CA LYS A 58 29.65 3.14 -23.37
C LYS A 58 28.70 4.34 -23.35
N ALA A 59 28.16 4.71 -22.20
CA ALA A 59 27.32 5.89 -22.05
C ALA A 59 28.10 7.19 -22.37
N ASN A 60 29.33 7.31 -21.84
CA ASN A 60 30.19 8.46 -22.07
C ASN A 60 30.60 8.60 -23.53
N ILE A 61 31.00 7.50 -24.19
CA ILE A 61 31.34 7.51 -25.63
C ILE A 61 30.12 7.93 -26.46
N ARG A 62 28.92 7.40 -26.15
CA ARG A 62 27.68 7.79 -26.85
C ARG A 62 27.35 9.26 -26.62
N ALA A 63 27.49 9.75 -25.39
CA ALA A 63 27.27 11.15 -25.07
C ALA A 63 28.28 12.08 -25.79
N ALA A 64 29.55 11.70 -25.83
CA ALA A 64 30.59 12.43 -26.56
C ALA A 64 30.31 12.48 -28.06
N ARG A 65 29.98 11.34 -28.69
CA ARG A 65 29.58 11.28 -30.11
C ARG A 65 28.35 12.14 -30.38
N ARG A 66 27.33 12.07 -29.53
CA ARG A 66 26.12 12.89 -29.66
C ARG A 66 26.47 14.38 -29.57
N ARG A 67 27.30 14.79 -28.60
CA ARG A 67 27.77 16.18 -28.47
C ARG A 67 28.52 16.65 -29.71
N ALA A 68 29.44 15.83 -30.23
CA ALA A 68 30.15 16.14 -31.48
C ALA A 68 29.18 16.33 -32.65
N THR A 69 28.25 15.40 -32.86
CA THR A 69 27.25 15.53 -33.94
C THR A 69 26.35 16.76 -33.79
N ILE A 70 25.99 17.15 -32.57
CA ILE A 70 25.20 18.37 -32.32
C ILE A 70 26.04 19.61 -32.59
N ALA A 71 27.31 19.62 -32.17
CA ALA A 71 28.22 20.72 -32.45
C ALA A 71 28.42 20.90 -33.97
N ASP A 72 28.64 19.82 -34.70
CA ASP A 72 28.79 19.85 -36.16
C ASP A 72 27.52 20.39 -36.85
N LYS A 73 26.34 19.95 -36.40
CA LYS A 73 25.06 20.48 -36.90
C LYS A 73 24.92 21.97 -36.63
N ARG A 74 25.21 22.44 -35.41
CA ARG A 74 25.16 23.86 -35.05
C ARG A 74 26.11 24.71 -35.88
N VAL A 75 27.31 24.20 -36.19
CA VAL A 75 28.26 24.91 -37.07
C VAL A 75 27.71 25.03 -38.50
N ARG A 76 27.05 23.98 -39.01
CA ARG A 76 26.39 24.02 -40.33
C ARG A 76 25.23 25.01 -40.35
N GLU A 77 24.32 24.90 -39.39
CA GLU A 77 23.18 25.82 -39.22
C GLU A 77 23.65 27.28 -39.10
N HIS A 78 24.72 27.53 -38.34
CA HIS A 78 25.29 28.86 -38.21
C HIS A 78 25.81 29.41 -39.54
N LYS A 79 26.46 28.58 -40.37
CA LYS A 79 26.92 28.98 -41.70
C LYS A 79 25.76 29.22 -42.66
N GLU A 80 24.72 28.40 -42.59
CA GLU A 80 23.50 28.53 -43.40
C GLU A 80 22.76 29.84 -43.08
N ILE A 81 22.57 30.16 -41.80
CA ILE A 81 21.91 31.40 -41.38
C ILE A 81 22.74 32.63 -41.80
N LEU A 82 24.07 32.57 -41.68
CA LEU A 82 24.94 33.62 -42.21
C LEU A 82 24.82 33.78 -43.73
N ALA A 83 24.73 32.68 -44.47
CA ALA A 83 24.57 32.71 -45.92
C ALA A 83 23.22 33.31 -46.35
N GLN A 84 22.20 33.21 -45.52
CA GLN A 84 20.90 33.85 -45.70
C GLN A 84 20.91 35.36 -45.37
N GLY A 85 22.02 35.88 -44.81
CA GLY A 85 22.16 37.28 -44.42
C GLY A 85 21.58 37.61 -43.04
N ASP A 86 21.10 36.61 -42.31
CA ASP A 86 20.55 36.76 -40.97
C ASP A 86 21.63 36.66 -39.88
N ASN A 87 21.35 37.22 -38.70
CA ASN A 87 22.23 37.10 -37.53
C ASN A 87 21.97 35.77 -36.79
N PRO A 88 22.91 34.80 -36.79
CA PRO A 88 22.71 33.49 -36.18
C PRO A 88 22.40 33.55 -34.68
N TYR A 89 23.02 34.49 -33.96
CA TYR A 89 22.83 34.61 -32.52
C TYR A 89 21.41 35.02 -32.15
N ARG A 90 20.78 35.88 -32.98
CA ARG A 90 19.38 36.28 -32.77
C ARG A 90 18.46 35.09 -32.99
N VAL A 91 18.63 34.39 -34.11
CA VAL A 91 17.80 33.23 -34.48
C VAL A 91 17.91 32.11 -33.44
N PHE A 92 19.14 31.76 -33.01
CA PHE A 92 19.31 30.76 -31.97
C PHE A 92 18.72 31.18 -30.62
N ARG A 93 18.84 32.46 -30.25
CA ARG A 93 18.23 32.97 -29.01
C ARG A 93 16.71 32.89 -29.07
N GLU A 94 16.10 33.23 -30.19
CA GLU A 94 14.65 33.10 -30.40
C GLU A 94 14.21 31.63 -30.29
N GLN A 95 14.92 30.71 -30.95
CA GLN A 95 14.66 29.27 -30.85
C GLN A 95 14.82 28.73 -29.42
N GLU A 96 15.81 29.21 -28.67
CA GLU A 96 15.98 28.81 -27.27
C GLU A 96 14.83 29.32 -26.39
N VAL A 97 14.36 30.54 -26.62
CA VAL A 97 13.23 31.12 -25.88
C VAL A 97 11.93 30.37 -26.19
N THR A 98 11.66 30.05 -27.47
CA THR A 98 10.48 29.26 -27.85
C THR A 98 10.55 27.85 -27.29
N ALA A 99 11.69 27.16 -27.40
CA ALA A 99 11.88 25.83 -26.84
C ALA A 99 11.69 25.80 -25.31
N LYS A 100 12.18 26.82 -24.59
CA LYS A 100 11.94 26.96 -23.14
C LYS A 100 10.47 27.16 -22.81
N ARG A 101 9.77 28.00 -23.59
CA ARG A 101 8.32 28.23 -23.44
C ARG A 101 7.54 26.93 -23.67
N ASP A 102 7.85 26.19 -24.72
CA ASP A 102 7.17 24.94 -25.05
C ASP A 102 7.44 23.85 -24.00
N ALA A 103 8.69 23.76 -23.51
CA ALA A 103 9.04 22.87 -22.42
C ALA A 103 8.27 23.20 -21.12
N LEU A 104 8.10 24.48 -20.81
CA LEU A 104 7.31 24.93 -19.66
C LEU A 104 5.83 24.55 -19.83
N ILE A 105 5.24 24.82 -20.99
CA ILE A 105 3.86 24.44 -21.31
C ILE A 105 3.68 22.92 -21.18
N LYS A 106 4.60 22.13 -21.73
CA LYS A 106 4.54 20.67 -21.63
C LYS A 106 4.62 20.18 -20.19
N LYS A 107 5.50 20.79 -19.38
CA LYS A 107 5.62 20.47 -17.95
C LYS A 107 4.34 20.82 -17.20
N GLN A 108 3.74 21.96 -17.47
CA GLN A 108 2.47 22.38 -16.88
C GLN A 108 1.33 21.45 -17.26
N LYS A 109 1.18 21.12 -18.55
CA LYS A 109 0.17 20.16 -19.02
C LYS A 109 0.31 18.80 -18.33
N LYS A 110 1.54 18.30 -18.17
CA LYS A 110 1.78 17.06 -17.45
C LYS A 110 1.38 17.19 -15.98
N ALA A 111 1.79 18.27 -15.31
CA ALA A 111 1.43 18.49 -13.91
C ALA A 111 -0.09 18.64 -13.69
N ILE A 112 -0.81 19.20 -14.66
CA ILE A 112 -2.28 19.26 -14.64
C ILE A 112 -2.86 17.85 -14.76
N SER A 113 -2.43 17.07 -15.75
CA SER A 113 -2.86 15.68 -15.92
C SER A 113 -2.58 14.83 -14.67
N ASP A 114 -1.38 14.94 -14.10
CA ASP A 114 -1.00 14.20 -12.90
C ASP A 114 -1.90 14.57 -11.70
N LYS A 115 -2.31 15.85 -11.60
CA LYS A 115 -3.25 16.33 -10.57
C LYS A 115 -4.70 15.91 -10.83
N GLU A 116 -5.13 15.89 -12.08
CA GLU A 116 -6.45 15.40 -12.46
C GLU A 116 -6.60 13.93 -12.05
N ASP A 117 -5.58 13.12 -12.33
CA ASP A 117 -5.53 11.72 -11.90
C ASP A 117 -5.57 11.61 -10.37
N GLU A 118 -4.81 12.44 -9.64
CA GLU A 118 -4.81 12.46 -8.18
C GLU A 118 -6.20 12.79 -7.60
N VAL A 119 -6.88 13.81 -8.16
CA VAL A 119 -8.23 14.20 -7.74
C VAL A 119 -9.22 13.08 -7.98
N VAL A 120 -9.15 12.39 -9.13
CA VAL A 120 -10.02 11.24 -9.41
C VAL A 120 -9.77 10.11 -8.42
N GLN A 121 -8.51 9.81 -8.11
CA GLN A 121 -8.18 8.78 -7.11
C GLN A 121 -8.68 9.15 -5.71
N GLN A 122 -8.63 10.43 -5.35
CA GLN A 122 -9.16 10.89 -4.06
C GLN A 122 -10.69 10.79 -4.02
N ALA A 123 -11.38 11.23 -5.07
CA ALA A 123 -12.84 11.10 -5.17
C ALA A 123 -13.31 9.65 -5.04
N LEU A 124 -12.61 8.69 -5.68
CA LEU A 124 -12.92 7.27 -5.56
C LEU A 124 -12.70 6.70 -4.15
N LYS A 125 -11.79 7.29 -3.36
CA LYS A 125 -11.61 6.92 -1.94
C LYS A 125 -12.74 7.50 -1.10
N ASP A 126 -13.03 8.77 -1.29
CA ASP A 126 -14.07 9.49 -0.57
C ASP A 126 -15.45 8.83 -0.80
N ASP A 127 -15.76 8.44 -2.04
CA ASP A 127 -16.97 7.68 -2.38
C ASP A 127 -17.07 6.36 -1.62
N LYS A 128 -15.96 5.62 -1.50
CA LYS A 128 -15.94 4.35 -0.75
C LYS A 128 -16.14 4.57 0.74
N GLU A 129 -15.59 5.64 1.29
CA GLU A 129 -15.79 6.00 2.70
C GLU A 129 -17.23 6.42 2.94
N GLN A 130 -17.79 7.24 2.05
CA GLN A 130 -19.18 7.68 2.10
C GLN A 130 -20.15 6.49 2.03
N GLN A 131 -19.91 5.51 1.15
CA GLN A 131 -20.72 4.29 1.11
C GLN A 131 -20.70 3.51 2.43
N LYS A 132 -19.55 3.48 3.14
CA LYS A 132 -19.47 2.85 4.47
C LYS A 132 -20.28 3.63 5.50
N PHE A 133 -20.17 4.96 5.51
CA PHE A 133 -20.95 5.80 6.41
C PHE A 133 -22.45 5.66 6.15
N GLU A 134 -22.88 5.68 4.89
CA GLU A 134 -24.28 5.46 4.52
C GLU A 134 -24.79 4.08 4.94
N ALA A 135 -23.97 3.03 4.82
CA ALA A 135 -24.35 1.70 5.27
C ALA A 135 -24.56 1.66 6.79
N ILE A 136 -23.70 2.32 7.57
CA ILE A 136 -23.84 2.43 9.02
C ILE A 136 -25.09 3.25 9.37
N GLU A 137 -25.33 4.38 8.71
CA GLU A 137 -26.55 5.17 8.95
C GLU A 137 -27.82 4.37 8.63
N ARG A 138 -27.82 3.59 7.54
CA ARG A 138 -28.97 2.75 7.18
C ARG A 138 -29.25 1.70 8.25
N THR A 139 -28.22 1.06 8.82
CA THR A 139 -28.41 0.08 9.89
C THR A 139 -28.90 0.72 11.18
N GLN A 140 -28.37 1.89 11.55
CA GLN A 140 -28.84 2.67 12.70
C GLN A 140 -30.30 3.10 12.54
N LYS A 141 -30.67 3.70 11.40
CA LYS A 141 -32.07 4.08 11.09
C LYS A 141 -33.01 2.87 11.11
N ALA A 142 -32.57 1.72 10.62
CA ALA A 142 -33.35 0.49 10.68
C ALA A 142 -33.53 -0.02 12.13
N TYR A 143 -32.50 0.09 12.96
CA TYR A 143 -32.56 -0.26 14.38
C TYR A 143 -33.50 0.68 15.16
N GLU A 144 -33.36 1.99 14.97
CA GLU A 144 -34.25 3.00 15.57
C GLU A 144 -35.71 2.75 15.20
N LYS A 145 -35.98 2.46 13.92
CA LYS A 145 -37.34 2.15 13.46
C LYS A 145 -37.90 0.87 14.10
N LYS A 146 -37.09 -0.17 14.25
CA LYS A 146 -37.49 -1.41 14.96
C LYS A 146 -37.81 -1.12 16.42
N TYR A 147 -36.91 -0.40 17.10
CA TYR A 147 -37.08 -0.03 18.49
C TYR A 147 -38.34 0.83 18.72
N GLN A 148 -38.59 1.80 17.84
CA GLN A 148 -39.81 2.61 17.87
C GLN A 148 -41.07 1.75 17.67
N ASN A 149 -41.04 0.80 16.74
CA ASN A 149 -42.17 -0.11 16.50
C ASN A 149 -42.42 -1.03 17.70
N GLU A 150 -41.37 -1.55 18.34
CA GLU A 150 -41.47 -2.43 19.51
C GLU A 150 -42.03 -1.70 20.75
N LEU A 151 -41.49 -0.51 21.06
CA LEU A 151 -42.02 0.34 22.13
C LEU A 151 -43.42 0.84 21.82
N GLY A 152 -43.67 1.27 20.58
CA GLY A 152 -44.98 1.73 20.13
C GLY A 152 -46.03 0.63 20.26
N ARG A 153 -45.69 -0.61 19.91
CA ARG A 153 -46.55 -1.77 20.09
C ARG A 153 -46.87 -2.03 21.55
N HIS A 154 -45.88 -2.01 22.45
CA HIS A 154 -46.12 -2.18 23.89
C HIS A 154 -47.01 -1.06 24.45
N CYS A 155 -46.82 0.19 24.03
CA CYS A 155 -47.68 1.31 24.44
C CYS A 155 -49.13 1.17 23.92
N VAL A 156 -49.32 0.67 22.70
CA VAL A 156 -50.64 0.38 22.13
C VAL A 156 -51.29 -0.81 22.85
N GLU A 157 -50.55 -1.88 23.09
CA GLU A 157 -51.03 -3.05 23.83
C GLU A 157 -51.41 -2.70 25.27
N GLU A 158 -50.62 -1.88 25.97
CA GLU A 158 -50.98 -1.37 27.31
C GLU A 158 -52.24 -0.48 27.28
N ARG A 159 -52.38 0.38 26.28
CA ARG A 159 -53.56 1.23 26.13
C ARG A 159 -54.80 0.37 25.90
N ASN A 160 -54.70 -0.61 25.00
CA ASN A 160 -55.78 -1.55 24.68
C ASN A 160 -56.12 -2.40 25.91
N ARG A 161 -55.12 -2.89 26.64
CA ARG A 161 -55.29 -3.58 27.93
C ARG A 161 -56.02 -2.73 28.97
N LYS A 162 -55.59 -1.49 29.20
CA LYS A 162 -56.26 -0.55 30.13
C LYS A 162 -57.69 -0.25 29.71
N TYR A 163 -57.94 -0.10 28.42
CA TYR A 163 -59.28 0.12 27.87
C TYR A 163 -60.20 -1.10 28.09
N LEU A 164 -59.71 -2.30 27.81
CA LEU A 164 -60.45 -3.54 28.03
C LEU A 164 -60.78 -3.73 29.52
N VAL A 165 -59.79 -3.62 30.42
CA VAL A 165 -59.99 -3.76 31.86
C VAL A 165 -61.00 -2.74 32.41
N LYS A 166 -60.93 -1.47 31.97
CA LYS A 166 -61.86 -0.41 32.40
C LYS A 166 -63.31 -0.70 32.01
N ASN A 167 -63.52 -1.31 30.84
CA ASN A 167 -64.85 -1.51 30.27
C ASN A 167 -65.43 -2.91 30.55
N THR A 168 -64.65 -3.83 31.11
CA THR A 168 -65.12 -5.14 31.59
C THR A 168 -65.60 -5.07 33.04
N HIS A 169 -66.74 -5.70 33.35
CA HIS A 169 -67.42 -5.57 34.63
C HIS A 169 -66.68 -6.22 35.83
N GLN A 170 -65.70 -7.10 35.57
CA GLN A 170 -64.93 -7.81 36.60
C GLN A 170 -63.43 -7.47 36.60
N GLY A 171 -62.98 -6.51 35.78
CA GLY A 171 -61.57 -6.11 35.70
C GLY A 171 -60.62 -7.18 35.15
N VAL A 172 -61.15 -8.16 34.40
CA VAL A 172 -60.39 -9.24 33.76
C VAL A 172 -60.28 -8.97 32.25
N GLU A 173 -59.16 -9.31 31.62
CA GLU A 173 -58.88 -9.08 30.19
C GLU A 173 -59.73 -9.92 29.21
N LEU A 174 -60.81 -10.53 29.69
CA LEU A 174 -61.72 -11.33 28.88
C LEU A 174 -62.97 -10.52 28.58
N ILE A 175 -63.25 -10.31 27.29
CA ILE A 175 -64.48 -9.64 26.85
C ILE A 175 -65.65 -10.54 27.22
N ASP A 176 -66.44 -10.11 28.20
CA ASP A 176 -67.68 -10.78 28.57
C ASP A 176 -68.69 -10.63 27.42
N THR A 177 -68.94 -11.73 26.70
CA THR A 177 -69.89 -11.78 25.58
C THR A 177 -71.35 -11.82 26.05
N THR A 178 -71.60 -11.88 27.35
CA THR A 178 -72.96 -11.95 27.93
C THR A 178 -73.54 -10.60 28.34
N GLY A 179 -72.77 -9.51 28.22
CA GLY A 179 -73.23 -8.13 28.42
C GLY A 179 -73.73 -7.43 27.14
N HIS A 180 -74.60 -6.42 27.29
CA HIS A 180 -75.30 -5.67 26.23
C HIS A 180 -74.43 -4.82 25.27
N ASN A 181 -73.11 -4.93 25.32
CA ASN A 181 -72.20 -4.13 24.50
C ASN A 181 -71.57 -4.99 23.39
N SER A 182 -72.17 -4.98 22.19
CA SER A 182 -71.60 -5.63 21.00
C SER A 182 -70.50 -4.76 20.40
N PHE A 183 -69.23 -5.15 20.53
CA PHE A 183 -68.11 -4.41 19.95
C PHE A 183 -67.71 -4.98 18.59
N GLN A 184 -67.41 -4.11 17.63
CA GLN A 184 -66.85 -4.50 16.34
C GLN A 184 -65.31 -4.51 16.43
N PRO A 185 -64.62 -5.52 15.86
CA PRO A 185 -63.17 -5.69 16.00
C PRO A 185 -62.34 -4.52 15.43
N SER A 186 -62.92 -3.67 14.57
CA SER A 186 -62.28 -2.47 14.03
C SER A 186 -62.19 -1.29 15.00
N GLN A 187 -62.90 -1.34 16.14
CA GLN A 187 -62.88 -0.27 17.16
C GLN A 187 -61.76 -0.43 18.19
N VAL A 188 -61.05 -1.57 18.16
CA VAL A 188 -59.88 -1.85 18.99
C VAL A 188 -58.65 -1.89 18.07
N THR A 189 -58.11 -0.72 17.74
CA THR A 189 -56.86 -0.55 17.01
C THR A 189 -56.00 0.51 17.69
#